data_AF-A0A3B1AJW9-F1
#
_entry.id   AF-A0A3B1AJW9-F1
#
_cell.length_a   1.000
_cell.length_b   1.000
_cell.length_c   1.000
_cell.angle_alpha   90.00
_cell.angle_beta   90.00
_cell.angle_gamma   90.00
#
_symmetry.space_group_name_H-M   'P 1'
#
loop_
_entity.id
_entity.type
_entity.pdbx_description
1 polymer ?
#
loop_
_entity_poly.entity_id
_entity_poly.type
_entity_poly.pdbx_seq_one_letter_code
_entity_poly.pdbx_strand_id
1 'polypeptide(L)'
;MNFKDIEQNISELTSQPFVVTNQAGVGGGCINTAMKLSGSDRSYFLKLNNANRLDMFEAEAAGLNELALANAIRVPKPICYGVSGPQSYIVLEHLEMGGTSRDVMHEFGEQLAQLHRHTNDQFGWYRENTIGATPQANTQADNWIEFYAQSRLRFQIEMAAGRGITSSTVDNTCRIIERLADFFAGYKPPASLLHGDLWSGNYGVMSSGEPVIFDPATYYGDREADLAMSELFGGFGREFYAAYDASWPIDVGYPVRKTLYNLYHILNHFNMFGGGYGSQADSMASELLAEVT
;
A
#
# COMPACT_ATOMS: atom_id res chain seq x y z
N MET A 1 -13.10 -10.61 23.43
CA MET A 1 -12.21 -9.48 23.73
C MET A 1 -12.91 -8.59 24.73
N ASN A 2 -12.19 -8.05 25.71
CA ASN A 2 -12.69 -6.99 26.58
C ASN A 2 -12.31 -5.65 25.93
N PHE A 3 -13.28 -4.78 25.62
CA PHE A 3 -13.03 -3.51 24.91
C PHE A 3 -12.72 -2.34 25.82
N LYS A 4 -12.69 -2.51 27.16
CA LYS A 4 -12.52 -1.41 28.11
C LYS A 4 -11.36 -0.46 27.79
N ASP A 5 -10.19 -1.02 27.48
CA ASP A 5 -9.01 -0.21 27.16
C ASP A 5 -9.19 0.58 25.84
N ILE A 6 -9.88 -0.02 24.86
CA ILE A 6 -10.19 0.62 23.57
C ILE A 6 -11.27 1.70 23.76
N GLU A 7 -12.34 1.41 24.50
CA GLU A 7 -13.41 2.35 24.84
C GLU A 7 -12.87 3.58 25.58
N GLN A 8 -11.99 3.35 26.56
CA GLN A 8 -11.33 4.42 27.30
C GLN A 8 -10.49 5.29 26.36
N ASN A 9 -9.62 4.68 25.55
CA ASN A 9 -8.74 5.45 24.65
C ASN A 9 -9.53 6.23 23.60
N ILE A 10 -10.60 5.65 23.02
CA ILE A 10 -11.51 6.39 22.12
C ILE A 10 -12.16 7.56 22.87
N SER A 11 -12.66 7.32 24.08
CA SER A 11 -13.36 8.34 24.86
C SER A 11 -12.46 9.52 25.21
N GLU A 12 -11.22 9.25 25.62
CA GLU A 12 -10.22 10.26 25.95
C GLU A 12 -9.82 11.07 24.73
N LEU A 13 -9.43 10.42 23.62
CA LEU A 13 -8.93 11.09 22.42
C LEU A 13 -10.03 11.83 21.64
N THR A 14 -11.27 11.37 21.70
CA THR A 14 -12.41 12.07 21.10
C THR A 14 -13.09 13.04 22.05
N SER A 15 -12.68 13.08 23.32
CA SER A 15 -13.35 13.83 24.40
C SER A 15 -14.86 13.56 24.50
N GLN A 16 -15.28 12.35 24.12
CA GLN A 16 -16.69 11.95 24.05
C GLN A 16 -16.86 10.49 24.48
N PRO A 17 -17.65 10.19 25.53
CA PRO A 17 -17.82 8.83 26.03
C PRO A 17 -18.27 7.84 24.95
N PHE A 18 -17.52 6.76 24.80
CA PHE A 18 -17.81 5.68 23.87
C PHE A 18 -17.88 4.35 24.61
N VAL A 19 -19.00 3.65 24.45
CA VAL A 19 -19.22 2.32 24.99
C VAL A 19 -19.72 1.45 23.86
N VAL A 20 -19.05 0.33 23.62
CA VAL A 20 -19.41 -0.61 22.55
C VAL A 20 -20.73 -1.28 22.94
N THR A 21 -21.76 -1.07 22.12
CA THR A 21 -23.07 -1.75 22.26
C THR A 21 -23.24 -2.87 21.25
N ASN A 22 -22.54 -2.80 20.12
CA ASN A 22 -22.56 -3.83 19.08
C ASN A 22 -21.21 -3.96 18.38
N GLN A 23 -20.91 -5.16 17.90
CA GLN A 23 -19.75 -5.45 17.06
C GLN A 23 -20.15 -6.34 15.88
N ALA A 24 -19.56 -6.09 14.72
CA ALA A 24 -19.76 -6.93 13.54
C ALA A 24 -18.42 -7.20 12.85
N GLY A 25 -18.11 -8.47 12.57
CA GLY A 25 -16.93 -8.83 11.81
C GLY A 25 -17.01 -8.28 10.38
N VAL A 26 -15.90 -7.76 9.88
CA VAL A 26 -15.75 -7.29 8.51
C VAL A 26 -14.74 -8.21 7.82
N GLY A 27 -15.14 -8.81 6.69
CA GLY A 27 -14.24 -9.65 5.90
C GLY A 27 -13.20 -8.81 5.13
N GLY A 28 -12.15 -9.46 4.62
CA GLY A 28 -11.20 -8.84 3.68
C GLY A 28 -9.74 -8.78 4.13
N GLY A 29 -9.45 -8.93 5.42
CA GLY A 29 -8.05 -8.97 5.91
C GLY A 29 -7.46 -10.37 5.86
N CYS A 30 -6.31 -10.56 5.18
CA CYS A 30 -5.56 -11.82 5.23
C CYS A 30 -4.76 -12.00 6.53
N ILE A 31 -4.45 -10.90 7.24
CA ILE A 31 -3.48 -10.87 8.35
C ILE A 31 -4.11 -10.39 9.67
N ASN A 32 -5.09 -9.48 9.58
CA ASN A 32 -5.72 -8.83 10.73
C ASN A 32 -7.16 -9.27 10.90
N THR A 33 -7.63 -9.35 12.14
CA THR A 33 -9.07 -9.45 12.42
C THR A 33 -9.67 -8.04 12.35
N ALA A 34 -10.63 -7.82 11.47
CA ALA A 34 -11.31 -6.54 11.30
C ALA A 34 -12.76 -6.58 11.79
N MET A 35 -13.22 -5.50 12.43
CA MET A 35 -14.61 -5.37 12.88
C MET A 35 -15.10 -3.93 12.92
N LYS A 36 -16.40 -3.73 12.71
CA LYS A 36 -17.11 -2.49 13.03
C LYS A 36 -17.50 -2.53 14.51
N LEU A 37 -17.08 -1.52 15.26
CA LEU A 37 -17.57 -1.23 16.60
C LEU A 37 -18.65 -0.17 16.52
N SER A 38 -19.77 -0.37 17.19
CA SER A 38 -20.87 0.61 17.22
C SER A 38 -21.28 0.91 18.66
N GLY A 39 -21.55 2.18 18.95
CA GLY A 39 -21.85 2.67 20.28
C GLY A 39 -22.09 4.17 20.32
N SER A 40 -22.99 4.63 21.20
CA SER A 40 -23.29 6.07 21.37
C SER A 40 -23.54 6.82 20.05
N ASP A 41 -24.37 6.25 19.17
CA ASP A 41 -24.70 6.76 17.81
C ASP A 41 -23.48 6.98 16.89
N ARG A 42 -22.36 6.34 17.18
CA ARG A 42 -21.11 6.41 16.43
C ARG A 42 -20.61 5.02 16.08
N SER A 43 -19.77 4.95 15.06
CA SER A 43 -19.10 3.71 14.66
C SER A 43 -17.63 3.96 14.39
N TYR A 44 -16.82 2.95 14.71
CA TYR A 44 -15.39 2.91 14.40
C TYR A 44 -15.03 1.60 13.72
N PHE A 45 -13.95 1.62 12.95
CA PHE A 45 -13.38 0.41 12.37
C PHE A 45 -12.17 -0.02 13.19
N LEU A 46 -12.18 -1.24 13.70
CA LEU A 46 -11.13 -1.81 14.53
C LEU A 46 -10.39 -2.89 13.75
N LYS A 47 -9.06 -2.81 13.71
CA LYS A 47 -8.20 -3.94 13.34
C LYS A 47 -7.46 -4.44 14.55
N LEU A 48 -7.28 -5.76 14.63
CA LEU A 48 -6.62 -6.45 15.71
C LEU A 48 -5.55 -7.42 15.20
N ASN A 49 -4.46 -7.52 15.93
CA ASN A 49 -3.44 -8.54 15.75
C ASN A 49 -2.78 -8.90 17.12
N ASN A 50 -1.75 -9.75 17.13
CA ASN A 50 -0.96 -10.04 18.32
C ASN A 50 -0.27 -8.78 18.86
N ALA A 51 -0.04 -8.71 20.16
CA ALA A 51 0.57 -7.53 20.82
C ALA A 51 1.92 -7.11 20.21
N ASN A 52 2.71 -8.05 19.69
CA ASN A 52 4.00 -7.77 19.05
C ASN A 52 3.88 -7.13 17.65
N ARG A 53 2.66 -6.87 17.15
CA ARG A 53 2.39 -6.17 15.89
C ARG A 53 1.97 -4.71 16.09
N LEU A 54 2.20 -4.13 17.26
CA LEU A 54 1.89 -2.72 17.51
C LEU A 54 2.56 -1.79 16.49
N ASP A 55 3.85 -2.00 16.19
CA ASP A 55 4.61 -1.14 15.25
C ASP A 55 3.99 -1.10 13.85
N MET A 56 3.38 -2.20 13.38
CA MET A 56 2.63 -2.25 12.12
C MET A 56 1.44 -1.28 12.14
N PHE A 57 0.69 -1.23 13.24
CA PHE A 57 -0.44 -0.32 13.39
C PHE A 57 -0.01 1.13 13.60
N GLU A 58 1.11 1.37 14.28
CA GLU A 58 1.71 2.70 14.37
C GLU A 58 2.15 3.22 13.00
N ALA A 59 2.72 2.34 12.17
CA ALA A 59 3.15 2.66 10.82
C ALA A 59 1.95 2.90 9.88
N GLU A 60 0.89 2.10 10.00
CA GLU A 60 -0.36 2.30 9.24
C GLU A 60 -1.01 3.66 9.60
N ALA A 61 -1.12 3.97 10.90
CA ALA A 61 -1.64 5.26 11.35
C ALA A 61 -0.80 6.43 10.83
N ALA A 62 0.53 6.30 10.86
CA ALA A 62 1.43 7.29 10.29
C ALA A 62 1.24 7.45 8.78
N GLY A 63 1.07 6.36 8.03
CA GLY A 63 0.89 6.38 6.58
C GLY A 63 -0.42 7.05 6.18
N LEU A 64 -1.50 6.73 6.89
CA LEU A 64 -2.81 7.39 6.71
C LEU A 64 -2.73 8.90 7.00
N ASN A 65 -2.01 9.31 8.05
CA ASN A 65 -1.81 10.72 8.34
C ASN A 65 -0.97 11.42 7.26
N GLU A 66 0.08 10.78 6.75
CA GLU A 66 0.92 11.31 5.68
C GLU A 66 0.13 11.50 4.38
N LEU A 67 -0.66 10.49 3.97
CA LEU A 67 -1.55 10.57 2.81
C LEU A 67 -2.58 11.70 2.94
N ALA A 68 -3.09 11.93 4.15
CA ALA A 68 -4.04 13.02 4.41
C ALA A 68 -3.42 14.42 4.21
N LEU A 69 -2.11 14.59 4.37
CA LEU A 69 -1.43 15.89 4.17
C LEU A 69 -1.53 16.39 2.72
N ALA A 70 -1.65 15.48 1.75
CA ALA A 70 -1.79 15.84 0.35
C ALA A 70 -3.13 16.50 0.02
N ASN A 71 -4.15 16.38 0.89
CA ASN A 71 -5.52 16.86 0.66
C ASN A 71 -6.03 16.50 -0.74
N ALA A 72 -5.80 15.24 -1.15
CA ALA A 72 -6.02 14.76 -2.51
C ALA A 72 -7.10 13.67 -2.57
N ILE A 73 -6.85 12.53 -1.92
CA ILE A 73 -7.80 11.40 -1.85
C ILE A 73 -8.23 11.20 -0.39
N ARG A 74 -9.48 10.81 -0.19
CA ARG A 74 -9.99 10.45 1.14
C ARG A 74 -9.24 9.24 1.70
N VAL A 75 -8.88 9.30 2.98
CA VAL A 75 -8.32 8.18 3.75
C VAL A 75 -8.97 8.09 5.13
N PRO A 76 -9.21 6.90 5.70
CA PRO A 76 -9.82 6.79 7.03
C PRO A 76 -8.94 7.48 8.08
N LYS A 77 -9.54 8.31 8.95
CA LYS A 77 -8.79 8.99 10.01
C LYS A 77 -8.36 7.98 11.10
N PRO A 78 -7.06 7.91 11.46
CA PRO A 78 -6.65 7.19 12.66
C PRO A 78 -7.17 7.86 13.93
N ILE A 79 -7.86 7.10 14.79
CA ILE A 79 -8.41 7.58 16.06
C ILE A 79 -7.43 7.28 17.19
N CYS A 80 -7.04 6.01 17.32
CA CYS A 80 -6.08 5.56 18.31
C CYS A 80 -5.51 4.19 17.94
N TYR A 81 -4.40 3.80 18.57
CA TYR A 81 -3.83 2.46 18.49
C TYR A 81 -3.17 2.13 19.82
N GLY A 82 -2.93 0.85 20.08
CA GLY A 82 -2.31 0.42 21.33
C GLY A 82 -2.31 -1.08 21.53
N VAL A 83 -2.04 -1.49 22.78
CA VAL A 83 -2.08 -2.89 23.21
C VAL A 83 -3.15 -3.05 24.27
N SER A 84 -3.95 -4.09 24.14
CA SER A 84 -4.99 -4.50 25.09
C SER A 84 -4.84 -6.00 25.36
N GLY A 85 -4.16 -6.34 26.46
CA GLY A 85 -3.81 -7.72 26.80
C GLY A 85 -2.89 -8.37 25.76
N PRO A 86 -3.22 -9.54 25.19
CA PRO A 86 -2.37 -10.23 24.21
C PRO A 86 -2.47 -9.66 22.79
N GLN A 87 -3.26 -8.60 22.57
CA GLN A 87 -3.57 -8.08 21.24
C GLN A 87 -3.10 -6.62 21.11
N SER A 88 -2.61 -6.27 19.92
CA SER A 88 -2.45 -4.90 19.48
C SER A 88 -3.65 -4.50 18.62
N TYR A 89 -3.89 -3.20 18.50
CA TYR A 89 -5.02 -2.67 17.72
C TYR A 89 -4.73 -1.32 17.09
N ILE A 90 -5.51 -1.02 16.04
CA ILE A 90 -5.77 0.33 15.53
C ILE A 90 -7.27 0.54 15.41
N VAL A 91 -7.73 1.70 15.85
CA VAL A 91 -9.09 2.21 15.67
C VAL A 91 -9.02 3.32 14.63
N LEU A 92 -9.79 3.14 13.56
CA LEU A 92 -9.97 4.07 12.48
C LEU A 92 -11.41 4.60 12.48
N GLU A 93 -11.58 5.74 11.84
CA GLU A 93 -12.90 6.21 11.41
C GLU A 93 -13.64 5.10 10.64
N HIS A 94 -14.92 4.94 10.93
CA HIS A 94 -15.77 4.06 10.14
C HIS A 94 -16.29 4.80 8.90
N LEU A 95 -15.98 4.24 7.72
CA LEU A 95 -16.46 4.75 6.44
C LEU A 95 -17.67 3.94 5.97
N GLU A 96 -18.76 4.63 5.69
CA GLU A 96 -19.96 4.02 5.12
C GLU A 96 -19.78 3.86 3.60
N MET A 97 -19.45 2.65 3.17
CA MET A 97 -19.18 2.31 1.78
C MET A 97 -20.46 2.29 0.93
N GLY A 98 -20.32 2.67 -0.34
CA GLY A 98 -21.38 2.76 -1.35
C GLY A 98 -21.05 1.95 -2.61
N GLY A 99 -21.65 2.36 -3.74
CA GLY A 99 -21.43 1.74 -5.05
C GLY A 99 -20.53 2.59 -5.95
N THR A 100 -19.84 1.93 -6.89
CA THR A 100 -18.98 2.61 -7.88
C THR A 100 -19.79 3.16 -9.04
N SER A 101 -19.35 4.31 -9.58
CA SER A 101 -19.84 4.89 -10.84
C SER A 101 -18.65 5.32 -11.73
N ARG A 102 -18.90 5.58 -13.02
CA ARG A 102 -17.84 6.02 -13.95
C ARG A 102 -17.25 7.38 -13.57
N ASP A 103 -18.10 8.32 -13.14
CA ASP A 103 -17.67 9.67 -12.77
C ASP A 103 -16.72 9.62 -11.57
N VAL A 104 -16.98 8.71 -10.62
CA VAL A 104 -16.11 8.50 -9.45
C VAL A 104 -14.73 7.97 -9.86
N MET A 105 -14.64 7.09 -10.86
CA MET A 105 -13.35 6.58 -11.33
C MET A 105 -12.53 7.66 -12.03
N HIS A 106 -13.18 8.57 -12.77
CA HIS A 106 -12.50 9.73 -13.37
C HIS A 106 -11.92 10.63 -12.27
N GLU A 107 -12.74 11.03 -11.31
CA GLU A 107 -12.31 11.83 -10.16
C GLU A 107 -11.16 11.15 -9.40
N PHE A 108 -11.25 9.83 -9.18
CA PHE A 108 -10.19 9.10 -8.51
C PHE A 108 -8.85 9.15 -9.27
N GLY A 109 -8.86 9.11 -10.60
CA GLY A 109 -7.65 9.26 -11.41
C GLY A 109 -7.01 10.64 -11.26
N GLU A 110 -7.81 11.70 -11.24
CA GLU A 110 -7.35 13.08 -11.01
C GLU A 110 -6.79 13.25 -9.59
N GLN A 111 -7.51 12.75 -8.58
CA GLN A 111 -7.09 12.83 -7.18
C GLN A 111 -5.81 12.02 -6.93
N LEU A 112 -5.60 10.87 -7.58
CA LEU A 112 -4.35 10.13 -7.46
C LEU A 112 -3.18 10.86 -8.11
N ALA A 113 -3.40 11.53 -9.24
CA ALA A 113 -2.38 12.41 -9.81
C ALA A 113 -2.05 13.56 -8.85
N GLN A 114 -3.04 14.15 -8.17
CA GLN A 114 -2.83 15.17 -7.15
C GLN A 114 -2.05 14.63 -5.95
N LEU A 115 -2.37 13.43 -5.46
CA LEU A 115 -1.65 12.76 -4.36
C LEU A 115 -0.16 12.64 -4.70
N HIS A 116 0.15 12.10 -5.89
CA HIS A 116 1.54 11.92 -6.33
C HIS A 116 2.30 13.24 -6.51
N ARG A 117 1.61 14.37 -6.69
CA ARG A 117 2.25 15.70 -6.77
C ARG A 117 2.74 16.18 -5.40
N HIS A 118 2.27 15.58 -4.31
CA HIS A 118 2.86 15.74 -3.00
C HIS A 118 4.21 15.00 -3.00
N THR A 119 5.30 15.75 -3.10
CA THR A 119 6.65 15.22 -3.30
C THR A 119 7.57 15.57 -2.14
N ASN A 120 8.67 14.84 -2.03
CA ASN A 120 9.73 15.06 -1.06
C ASN A 120 11.09 15.13 -1.78
N ASP A 121 12.14 15.57 -1.06
CA ASP A 121 13.50 15.67 -1.59
C ASP A 121 14.18 14.31 -1.73
N GLN A 122 13.74 13.32 -0.92
CA GLN A 122 14.34 11.98 -0.88
C GLN A 122 13.29 10.88 -1.08
N PHE A 123 13.71 9.78 -1.68
CA PHE A 123 12.96 8.53 -1.73
C PHE A 123 12.99 7.82 -0.37
N GLY A 124 12.05 6.92 -0.14
CA GLY A 124 11.87 6.24 1.13
C GLY A 124 10.95 7.00 2.07
N TRP A 125 11.11 6.79 3.37
CA TRP A 125 10.26 7.42 4.38
C TRP A 125 10.97 7.49 5.73
N TYR A 126 10.48 8.33 6.63
CA TYR A 126 11.14 8.53 7.93
C TYR A 126 11.06 7.31 8.86
N ARG A 127 10.20 6.34 8.53
CA ARG A 127 10.04 5.08 9.27
C ARG A 127 9.85 3.89 8.35
N GLU A 128 10.26 2.75 8.88
CA GLU A 128 9.93 1.44 8.35
C GLU A 128 8.43 1.15 8.52
N ASN A 129 7.88 0.34 7.63
CA ASN A 129 6.51 -0.15 7.72
C ASN A 129 6.41 -1.58 7.15
N THR A 130 5.23 -2.00 6.72
CA THR A 130 4.99 -3.34 6.19
C THR A 130 4.17 -3.30 4.91
N ILE A 131 4.46 -4.21 3.98
CA ILE A 131 3.63 -4.50 2.80
C ILE A 131 2.93 -5.85 3.01
N GLY A 132 1.69 -5.81 3.47
CA GLY A 132 1.05 -6.98 4.07
C GLY A 132 1.79 -7.37 5.36
N ALA A 133 2.31 -8.61 5.44
CA ALA A 133 3.01 -9.11 6.63
C ALA A 133 4.53 -8.94 6.57
N THR A 134 5.05 -8.50 5.43
CA THR A 134 6.48 -8.41 5.15
C THR A 134 7.00 -7.04 5.56
N PRO A 135 8.12 -6.93 6.30
CA PRO A 135 8.76 -5.66 6.56
C PRO A 135 9.12 -4.94 5.25
N GLN A 136 8.94 -3.62 5.21
CA GLN A 136 9.27 -2.80 4.06
C GLN A 136 10.33 -1.77 4.49
N ALA A 137 11.55 -1.96 3.96
CA ALA A 137 12.70 -1.09 4.14
C ALA A 137 12.43 0.33 3.58
N ASN A 138 12.57 1.39 4.36
CA ASN A 138 12.25 2.76 3.94
C ASN A 138 13.40 3.76 4.18
N THR A 139 14.59 3.28 4.52
CA THR A 139 15.79 4.11 4.63
C THR A 139 15.90 5.07 3.45
N GLN A 140 15.99 6.36 3.77
CA GLN A 140 15.92 7.42 2.77
C GLN A 140 17.13 7.41 1.84
N ALA A 141 16.90 7.74 0.57
CA ALA A 141 17.94 7.81 -0.45
C ALA A 141 17.66 8.91 -1.46
N ASP A 142 18.72 9.48 -2.04
CA ASP A 142 18.61 10.55 -3.05
C ASP A 142 18.40 9.99 -4.48
N ASN A 143 18.55 8.68 -4.65
CA ASN A 143 18.50 8.01 -5.94
C ASN A 143 17.45 6.90 -5.97
N TRP A 144 16.47 7.01 -6.87
CA TRP A 144 15.39 6.04 -7.01
C TRP A 144 15.88 4.64 -7.37
N ILE A 145 16.82 4.53 -8.30
CA ILE A 145 17.34 3.25 -8.79
C ILE A 145 18.03 2.51 -7.64
N GLU A 146 18.85 3.21 -6.85
CA GLU A 146 19.48 2.63 -5.66
C GLU A 146 18.44 2.20 -4.61
N PHE A 147 17.48 3.08 -4.29
CA PHE A 147 16.42 2.77 -3.35
C PHE A 147 15.63 1.53 -3.78
N TYR A 148 15.18 1.49 -5.03
CA TYR A 148 14.37 0.39 -5.56
C TYR A 148 15.17 -0.91 -5.67
N ALA A 149 16.45 -0.84 -6.04
CA ALA A 149 17.35 -1.99 -6.05
C ALA A 149 17.49 -2.61 -4.66
N GLN A 150 17.83 -1.82 -3.64
CA GLN A 150 18.18 -2.33 -2.31
C GLN A 150 16.94 -2.59 -1.45
N SER A 151 16.10 -1.57 -1.29
CA SER A 151 14.98 -1.56 -0.33
C SER A 151 13.71 -2.22 -0.88
N ARG A 152 13.65 -2.57 -2.17
CA ARG A 152 12.54 -3.30 -2.77
C ARG A 152 13.02 -4.64 -3.31
N LEU A 153 13.63 -4.68 -4.50
CA LEU A 153 13.91 -5.94 -5.19
C LEU A 153 14.86 -6.86 -4.43
N ARG A 154 16.03 -6.36 -3.99
CA ARG A 154 17.03 -7.16 -3.26
C ARG A 154 16.46 -7.71 -1.96
N PHE A 155 15.79 -6.86 -1.17
CA PHE A 155 15.14 -7.28 0.06
C PHE A 155 14.15 -8.43 -0.16
N GLN A 156 13.28 -8.34 -1.16
CA GLN A 156 12.27 -9.36 -1.44
C GLN A 156 12.88 -10.66 -1.96
N ILE A 157 13.87 -10.60 -2.86
CA ILE A 157 14.47 -11.80 -3.44
C ILE A 157 15.35 -12.56 -2.44
N GLU A 158 16.06 -11.87 -1.55
CA GLU A 158 16.83 -12.50 -0.49
C GLU A 158 15.91 -13.26 0.49
N MET A 159 14.77 -12.66 0.84
CA MET A 159 13.75 -13.36 1.62
C MET A 159 13.15 -14.56 0.88
N ALA A 160 12.89 -14.42 -0.42
CA ALA A 160 12.31 -15.46 -1.25
C ALA A 160 13.27 -16.66 -1.43
N ALA A 161 14.58 -16.39 -1.54
CA ALA A 161 15.62 -17.42 -1.53
C ALA A 161 15.58 -18.25 -0.24
N GLY A 162 15.45 -17.59 0.92
CA GLY A 162 15.27 -18.26 2.22
C GLY A 162 13.98 -19.08 2.34
N ARG A 163 12.99 -18.83 1.48
CA ARG A 163 11.69 -19.53 1.43
C ARG A 163 11.58 -20.54 0.28
N GLY A 164 12.66 -20.77 -0.48
CA GLY A 164 12.73 -21.81 -1.50
C GLY A 164 12.21 -21.39 -2.89
N ILE A 165 12.27 -20.10 -3.24
CA ILE A 165 12.14 -19.69 -4.65
C ILE A 165 13.28 -20.31 -5.47
N THR A 166 13.08 -20.48 -6.78
CA THR A 166 14.09 -21.16 -7.61
C THR A 166 15.36 -20.32 -7.75
N SER A 167 16.53 -20.97 -7.87
CA SER A 167 17.80 -20.27 -8.10
C SER A 167 17.79 -19.46 -9.39
N SER A 168 17.10 -19.94 -10.43
CA SER A 168 16.90 -19.21 -11.69
C SER A 168 16.26 -17.84 -11.44
N THR A 169 15.21 -17.81 -10.61
CA THR A 169 14.51 -16.57 -10.28
C THR A 169 15.39 -15.61 -9.49
N VAL A 170 16.21 -16.14 -8.57
CA VAL A 170 17.20 -15.34 -7.83
C VAL A 170 18.23 -14.74 -8.77
N ASP A 171 18.86 -15.57 -9.62
CA ASP A 171 19.90 -15.14 -10.55
C ASP A 171 19.36 -14.11 -11.54
N ASN A 172 18.18 -14.33 -12.11
CA ASN A 172 17.54 -13.40 -13.04
C ASN A 172 17.18 -12.07 -12.37
N THR A 173 16.64 -12.10 -11.14
CA THR A 173 16.33 -10.87 -10.40
C THR A 173 17.60 -10.09 -10.04
N CYS A 174 18.69 -10.78 -9.66
CA CYS A 174 19.99 -10.14 -9.43
C CYS A 174 20.53 -9.46 -10.69
N ARG A 175 20.43 -10.11 -11.85
CA ARG A 175 20.82 -9.52 -13.15
C ARG A 175 19.97 -8.29 -13.51
N ILE A 176 18.67 -8.32 -13.20
CA ILE A 176 17.79 -7.14 -13.36
C ILE A 176 18.26 -6.00 -12.46
N ILE A 177 18.58 -6.28 -11.19
CA ILE A 177 19.08 -5.27 -10.25
C ILE A 177 20.39 -4.63 -10.76
N GLU A 178 21.32 -5.43 -11.29
CA GLU A 178 22.57 -4.93 -11.88
C GLU A 178 22.35 -4.02 -13.09
N ARG A 179 21.24 -4.23 -13.80
CA ARG A 179 20.86 -3.51 -15.03
C ARG A 179 19.74 -2.52 -14.83
N LEU A 180 19.41 -2.20 -13.58
CA LEU A 180 18.20 -1.45 -13.26
C LEU A 180 18.19 -0.07 -13.95
N ALA A 181 19.35 0.56 -14.10
CA ALA A 181 19.49 1.86 -14.78
C ALA A 181 19.00 1.88 -16.23
N ASP A 182 19.01 0.74 -16.93
CA ASP A 182 18.61 0.66 -18.33
C ASP A 182 17.10 0.90 -18.50
N PHE A 183 16.29 0.51 -17.52
CA PHE A 183 14.83 0.74 -17.50
C PHE A 183 14.44 2.21 -17.23
N PHE A 184 15.40 3.01 -16.76
CA PHE A 184 15.23 4.42 -16.39
C PHE A 184 16.04 5.37 -17.28
N ALA A 185 16.53 4.89 -18.43
CA ALA A 185 17.28 5.72 -19.37
C ALA A 185 16.43 6.91 -19.84
N GLY A 186 16.83 8.13 -19.45
CA GLY A 186 16.09 9.36 -19.78
C GLY A 186 14.88 9.65 -18.88
N TYR A 187 14.58 8.79 -17.91
CA TYR A 187 13.46 8.95 -16.99
C TYR A 187 13.96 9.11 -15.54
N LYS A 188 13.62 10.24 -14.92
CA LYS A 188 14.00 10.56 -13.54
C LYS A 188 12.73 10.93 -12.76
N PRO A 189 12.15 9.99 -12.01
CA PRO A 189 10.92 10.28 -11.27
C PRO A 189 11.20 11.23 -10.10
N PRO A 190 10.26 12.13 -9.75
CA PRO A 190 10.26 12.78 -8.44
C PRO A 190 9.88 11.76 -7.35
N ALA A 191 10.33 12.00 -6.11
CA ALA A 191 9.92 11.20 -4.97
C ALA A 191 8.47 11.57 -4.57
N SER A 192 7.52 10.90 -5.19
CA SER A 192 6.07 11.13 -5.05
C SER A 192 5.54 10.36 -3.85
N LEU A 193 4.61 10.95 -3.08
CA LEU A 193 3.93 10.24 -2.01
C LEU A 193 3.07 9.11 -2.58
N LEU A 194 3.38 7.87 -2.21
CA LEU A 194 2.68 6.68 -2.67
C LEU A 194 1.78 6.10 -1.59
N HIS A 195 0.66 5.50 -2.01
CA HIS A 195 -0.09 4.57 -1.18
C HIS A 195 0.73 3.31 -0.88
N GLY A 196 1.45 2.78 -1.88
CA GLY A 196 2.42 1.68 -1.76
C GLY A 196 1.83 0.27 -1.80
N ASP A 197 0.51 0.13 -1.64
CA ASP A 197 -0.23 -1.13 -1.82
C ASP A 197 -1.57 -0.89 -2.54
N LEU A 198 -1.57 -0.11 -3.63
CA LEU A 198 -2.80 0.35 -4.27
C LEU A 198 -3.36 -0.67 -5.25
N TRP A 199 -4.34 -1.46 -4.82
CA TRP A 199 -5.06 -2.41 -5.68
C TRP A 199 -6.57 -2.40 -5.38
N SER A 200 -7.36 -3.16 -6.13
CA SER A 200 -8.83 -3.18 -6.00
C SER A 200 -9.36 -3.53 -4.61
N GLY A 201 -8.58 -4.20 -3.77
CA GLY A 201 -8.91 -4.48 -2.37
C GLY A 201 -8.68 -3.32 -1.39
N ASN A 202 -7.87 -2.32 -1.76
CA ASN A 202 -7.46 -1.18 -0.93
C ASN A 202 -8.07 0.15 -1.41
N TYR A 203 -9.15 0.04 -2.17
CA TYR A 203 -9.92 1.14 -2.72
C TYR A 203 -11.42 0.89 -2.47
N GLY A 204 -12.16 1.96 -2.25
CA GLY A 204 -13.60 1.94 -2.14
C GLY A 204 -14.23 3.26 -2.58
N VAL A 205 -15.55 3.25 -2.65
CA VAL A 205 -16.34 4.45 -2.88
C VAL A 205 -17.26 4.61 -1.68
N MET A 206 -17.24 5.79 -1.07
CA MET A 206 -18.15 6.09 0.03
C MET A 206 -19.59 6.23 -0.48
N SER A 207 -20.57 6.04 0.40
CA SER A 207 -21.99 6.29 0.09
C SER A 207 -22.29 7.73 -0.35
N SER A 208 -21.40 8.69 -0.03
CA SER A 208 -21.41 10.07 -0.54
C SER A 208 -20.98 10.19 -2.00
N GLY A 209 -20.39 9.15 -2.59
CA GLY A 209 -19.80 9.16 -3.94
C GLY A 209 -18.32 9.51 -3.98
N GLU A 210 -17.65 9.67 -2.84
CA GLU A 210 -16.22 10.04 -2.76
C GLU A 210 -15.30 8.80 -2.89
N PRO A 211 -14.24 8.86 -3.73
CA PRO A 211 -13.17 7.85 -3.75
C PRO A 211 -12.43 7.79 -2.40
N VAL A 212 -12.17 6.60 -1.89
CA VAL A 212 -11.39 6.40 -0.66
C VAL A 212 -10.38 5.27 -0.82
N ILE A 213 -9.17 5.49 -0.30
CA ILE A 213 -8.11 4.48 -0.22
C ILE A 213 -7.80 4.16 1.24
N PHE A 214 -7.36 2.95 1.51
CA PHE A 214 -7.10 2.44 2.85
C PHE A 214 -6.06 1.32 2.82
N ASP A 215 -5.53 0.98 3.99
CA ASP A 215 -4.50 -0.06 4.18
C ASP A 215 -3.18 0.26 3.45
N PRO A 216 -2.57 1.44 3.69
CA PRO A 216 -1.41 1.85 2.94
C PRO A 216 -0.10 1.19 3.42
N ALA A 217 0.84 1.09 2.49
CA ALA A 217 2.25 0.78 2.74
C ALA A 217 3.11 1.98 2.33
N THR A 218 2.78 3.16 2.85
CA THR A 218 3.26 4.49 2.40
C THR A 218 4.77 4.65 2.36
N TYR A 219 5.26 5.32 1.31
CA TYR A 219 6.62 5.86 1.20
C TYR A 219 6.67 6.89 0.05
N TYR A 220 7.78 7.62 -0.07
CA TYR A 220 8.05 8.47 -1.23
C TYR A 220 8.83 7.68 -2.30
N GLY A 221 8.27 7.57 -3.50
CA GLY A 221 8.77 6.71 -4.57
C GLY A 221 8.38 7.20 -5.97
N ASP A 222 8.65 6.39 -6.98
CA ASP A 222 8.10 6.64 -8.32
C ASP A 222 6.59 6.36 -8.35
N ARG A 223 5.80 7.35 -8.76
CA ARG A 223 4.34 7.27 -8.95
C ARG A 223 3.88 6.13 -9.85
N GLU A 224 4.74 5.68 -10.76
CA GLU A 224 4.44 4.53 -11.62
C GLU A 224 4.28 3.22 -10.82
N ALA A 225 4.82 3.13 -9.60
CA ALA A 225 4.67 1.93 -8.75
C ALA A 225 3.22 1.73 -8.27
N ASP A 226 2.52 2.80 -7.86
CA ASP A 226 1.10 2.72 -7.48
C ASP A 226 0.21 2.41 -8.69
N LEU A 227 0.51 2.99 -9.85
CA LEU A 227 -0.20 2.66 -11.09
C LEU A 227 0.00 1.19 -11.46
N ALA A 228 1.22 0.69 -11.40
CA ALA A 228 1.54 -0.69 -11.73
C ALA A 228 0.79 -1.67 -10.82
N MET A 229 0.79 -1.40 -9.50
CA MET A 229 0.08 -2.22 -8.52
C MET A 229 -1.44 -2.20 -8.76
N SER A 230 -1.99 -1.07 -9.16
CA SER A 230 -3.43 -0.97 -9.45
C SER A 230 -3.86 -1.87 -10.61
N GLU A 231 -2.99 -2.06 -11.59
CA GLU A 231 -3.22 -2.93 -12.75
C GLU A 231 -3.03 -4.42 -12.46
N LEU A 232 -2.31 -4.80 -11.39
CA LEU A 232 -1.90 -6.18 -11.13
C LEU A 232 -3.08 -7.10 -10.75
N PHE A 233 -4.05 -6.58 -9.98
CA PHE A 233 -5.18 -7.35 -9.44
C PHE A 233 -6.54 -6.72 -9.79
N GLY A 234 -6.83 -6.64 -11.09
CA GLY A 234 -8.16 -6.32 -11.61
C GLY A 234 -8.34 -4.90 -12.19
N GLY A 235 -7.43 -3.97 -11.89
CA GLY A 235 -7.45 -2.62 -12.46
C GLY A 235 -8.59 -1.73 -11.96
N PHE A 236 -8.48 -0.43 -12.27
CA PHE A 236 -9.48 0.59 -11.94
C PHE A 236 -10.32 1.07 -13.15
N GLY A 237 -10.23 0.36 -14.28
CA GLY A 237 -10.99 0.69 -15.49
C GLY A 237 -10.39 1.86 -16.29
N ARG A 238 -10.86 2.01 -17.53
CA ARG A 238 -10.27 2.93 -18.52
C ARG A 238 -10.37 4.39 -18.10
N GLU A 239 -11.49 4.77 -17.51
CA GLU A 239 -11.80 6.14 -17.11
C GLU A 239 -10.79 6.67 -16.09
N PHE A 240 -10.43 5.84 -15.11
CA PHE A 240 -9.41 6.17 -14.12
C PHE A 240 -8.05 6.44 -14.76
N TYR A 241 -7.54 5.50 -15.57
CA TYR A 241 -6.20 5.65 -16.17
C TYR A 241 -6.16 6.82 -17.17
N ALA A 242 -7.23 7.05 -17.91
CA ALA A 242 -7.33 8.19 -18.82
C ALA A 242 -7.32 9.53 -18.07
N ALA A 243 -8.04 9.63 -16.95
CA ALA A 243 -8.08 10.85 -16.13
C ALA A 243 -6.73 11.11 -15.44
N TYR A 244 -6.08 10.06 -14.95
CA TYR A 244 -4.74 10.15 -14.40
C TYR A 244 -3.73 10.63 -15.46
N ASP A 245 -3.69 9.98 -16.63
CA ASP A 245 -2.75 10.31 -17.70
C ASP A 245 -2.97 11.74 -18.26
N ALA A 246 -4.23 12.18 -18.36
CA ALA A 246 -4.55 13.55 -18.71
C ALA A 246 -4.05 14.57 -17.65
N SER A 247 -4.09 14.20 -16.37
CA SER A 247 -3.66 15.05 -15.25
C SER A 247 -2.14 15.06 -15.07
N TRP A 248 -1.48 13.92 -15.26
CA TRP A 248 -0.02 13.78 -15.23
C TRP A 248 0.41 12.66 -16.20
N PRO A 249 0.83 13.03 -17.43
CA PRO A 249 1.16 12.07 -18.48
C PRO A 249 2.16 11.01 -18.02
N ILE A 250 1.82 9.75 -18.29
CA ILE A 250 2.65 8.58 -18.00
C ILE A 250 3.79 8.53 -19.01
N ASP A 251 5.00 8.21 -18.54
CA ASP A 251 6.16 8.15 -19.42
C ASP A 251 6.06 6.95 -20.39
N VAL A 252 6.60 7.12 -21.59
CA VAL A 252 6.50 6.11 -22.66
C VAL A 252 7.15 4.77 -22.29
N GLY A 253 8.11 4.77 -21.36
CA GLY A 253 8.76 3.54 -20.85
C GLY A 253 7.94 2.79 -19.79
N TYR A 254 6.80 3.32 -19.35
CA TYR A 254 5.96 2.71 -18.33
C TYR A 254 5.55 1.26 -18.61
N PRO A 255 5.20 0.82 -19.84
CA PRO A 255 4.80 -0.57 -20.07
C PRO A 255 5.82 -1.59 -19.58
N VAL A 256 7.12 -1.33 -19.75
CA VAL A 256 8.19 -2.19 -19.25
C VAL A 256 8.38 -2.00 -17.73
N ARG A 257 8.41 -0.75 -17.25
CA ARG A 257 8.56 -0.46 -15.82
C ARG A 257 7.40 -0.97 -14.98
N LYS A 258 6.20 -1.11 -15.54
CA LYS A 258 5.05 -1.75 -14.91
C LYS A 258 5.37 -3.21 -14.54
N THR A 259 5.95 -3.97 -15.46
CA THR A 259 6.38 -5.36 -15.17
C THR A 259 7.47 -5.34 -14.09
N LEU A 260 8.39 -4.38 -14.12
CA LEU A 260 9.43 -4.21 -13.09
C LEU A 260 8.87 -3.87 -11.71
N TYR A 261 7.87 -2.99 -11.62
CA TYR A 261 7.19 -2.64 -10.38
C TYR A 261 6.34 -3.78 -9.83
N ASN A 262 5.64 -4.48 -10.72
CA ASN A 262 4.85 -5.64 -10.31
C ASN A 262 5.72 -6.84 -9.88
N LEU A 263 6.96 -6.97 -10.36
CA LEU A 263 7.88 -8.01 -9.89
C LEU A 263 8.12 -7.90 -8.38
N TYR A 264 8.24 -6.69 -7.83
CA TYR A 264 8.34 -6.48 -6.38
C TYR A 264 7.13 -7.05 -5.63
N HIS A 265 5.91 -6.75 -6.09
CA HIS A 265 4.69 -7.25 -5.46
C HIS A 265 4.53 -8.76 -5.60
N ILE A 266 4.89 -9.35 -6.75
CA ILE A 266 4.83 -10.80 -6.95
C ILE A 266 5.85 -11.53 -6.08
N LEU A 267 7.07 -11.00 -5.92
CA LEU A 267 8.03 -11.55 -4.95
C LEU A 267 7.50 -11.46 -3.51
N ASN A 268 6.85 -10.35 -3.15
CA ASN A 268 6.19 -10.22 -1.85
C ASN A 268 5.06 -11.24 -1.64
N HIS A 269 4.25 -11.47 -2.67
CA HIS A 269 3.18 -12.48 -2.63
C HIS A 269 3.76 -13.90 -2.52
N PHE A 270 4.85 -14.20 -3.22
CA PHE A 270 5.57 -15.45 -3.01
C PHE A 270 6.08 -15.58 -1.57
N ASN A 271 6.64 -14.51 -1.00
CA ASN A 271 7.11 -14.53 0.38
C ASN A 271 5.98 -14.84 1.37
N MET A 272 4.77 -14.32 1.15
CA MET A 272 3.63 -14.57 2.04
C MET A 272 2.90 -15.90 1.77
N PHE A 273 2.78 -16.31 0.51
CA PHE A 273 1.85 -17.37 0.08
C PHE A 273 2.51 -18.51 -0.69
N GLY A 274 3.74 -18.34 -1.16
CA GLY A 274 4.48 -19.32 -1.95
C GLY A 274 3.79 -19.69 -3.27
N GLY A 275 3.96 -20.94 -3.70
CA GLY A 275 3.20 -21.52 -4.81
C GLY A 275 3.42 -20.81 -6.15
N GLY A 276 2.33 -20.61 -6.89
CA GLY A 276 2.35 -20.11 -8.28
C GLY A 276 3.01 -18.75 -8.48
N TYR A 277 3.10 -17.92 -7.43
CA TYR A 277 3.78 -16.63 -7.48
C TYR A 277 5.28 -16.76 -7.81
N GLY A 278 5.92 -17.88 -7.45
CA GLY A 278 7.33 -18.12 -7.78
C GLY A 278 7.53 -18.29 -9.29
N SER A 279 6.66 -19.06 -9.94
CA SER A 279 6.69 -19.24 -11.40
C SER A 279 6.31 -17.95 -12.14
N GLN A 280 5.39 -17.16 -11.58
CA GLN A 280 5.05 -15.84 -12.14
C GLN A 280 6.24 -14.88 -12.05
N ALA A 281 6.93 -14.81 -10.91
CA ALA A 281 8.13 -13.99 -10.74
C ALA A 281 9.22 -14.38 -11.76
N ASP A 282 9.45 -15.68 -11.97
CA ASP A 282 10.44 -16.18 -12.93
C ASP A 282 10.12 -15.76 -14.37
N SER A 283 8.84 -15.86 -14.77
CA SER A 283 8.38 -15.41 -16.08
C SER A 283 8.58 -13.91 -16.28
N MET A 284 8.21 -13.10 -15.28
CA MET A 284 8.37 -11.64 -15.33
C MET A 284 9.84 -11.24 -15.37
N ALA A 285 10.70 -11.91 -14.60
CA ALA A 285 12.13 -11.65 -14.62
C ALA A 285 12.74 -12.00 -15.99
N SER A 286 12.30 -13.09 -16.62
CA SER A 286 12.74 -13.46 -17.96
C SER A 286 12.31 -12.45 -19.02
N GLU A 287 11.08 -11.95 -18.96
CA GLU A 287 10.56 -10.88 -19.83
C GLU A 287 11.38 -9.60 -19.69
N LEU A 288 11.62 -9.14 -18.46
CA LEU A 288 12.38 -7.92 -18.19
C LEU A 288 13.83 -8.00 -18.69
N LEU A 289 14.46 -9.17 -18.58
CA LEU A 289 15.82 -9.35 -19.11
C LEU A 289 15.86 -9.25 -20.64
N ALA A 290 14.80 -9.66 -21.34
CA ALA A 290 14.74 -9.56 -22.79
C ALA A 290 14.67 -8.09 -23.28
N GLU A 291 14.11 -7.18 -22.48
CA GLU A 291 14.02 -5.75 -22.79
C GLU A 291 15.36 -5.01 -22.70
N VAL A 292 16.30 -5.56 -21.93
CA VAL A 292 17.60 -4.93 -21.72
C VAL A 292 18.74 -5.64 -22.48
N THR A 293 18.56 -6.88 -22.94
CA THR A 293 19.65 -7.67 -23.56
C THR A 293 20.24 -7.05 -24.82
#